data_AF-A0A4Q4KJC9-F1
#
_entry.id   AF-A0A4Q4KJC9-F1
#
_cell.length_a   1.000
_cell.length_b   1.000
_cell.length_c   1.000
_cell.angle_alpha   90.00
_cell.angle_beta   90.00
_cell.angle_gamma   90.00
#
_symmetry.space_group_name_H-M   'P 1'
#
loop_
_entity.id
_entity.type
_entity.pdbx_description
1 polymer ?
#
loop_
_entity_poly.entity_id
_entity_poly.type
_entity_poly.pdbx_seq_one_letter_code
_entity_poly.pdbx_strand_id
1 'polypeptide(L)'
;MNSSRFTITETHNSNIRIKSLAINTDAICEFYVRLYSLLGTQPQKHYEGFAFLIYDTENDFYFEASLTAFGAGYFAEEDNDKTQKIMNEFNDILYSNELKLKECSLTYEHDFGESTFAYKDGEFSCE
;
A
#
# COMPACT_ATOMS: atom_id res chain seq x y z
N MET A 1 -8.17 -22.44 9.55
CA MET A 1 -7.76 -21.59 8.41
C MET A 1 -7.95 -20.15 8.86
N ASN A 2 -6.87 -19.43 9.19
CA ASN A 2 -6.97 -18.00 9.45
C ASN A 2 -7.15 -17.32 8.09
N SER A 3 -8.38 -16.86 7.81
CA SER A 3 -8.59 -15.91 6.72
C SER A 3 -7.89 -14.62 7.14
N SER A 4 -6.95 -14.09 6.35
CA SER A 4 -6.39 -12.77 6.63
C SER A 4 -7.51 -11.74 6.43
N ARG A 5 -7.77 -10.89 7.44
CA ARG A 5 -8.80 -9.83 7.39
C ARG A 5 -8.73 -9.04 6.09
N PHE A 6 -7.53 -8.66 5.69
CA PHE A 6 -7.25 -7.93 4.45
C PHE A 6 -6.83 -8.89 3.34
N THR A 7 -7.51 -8.80 2.20
CA THR A 7 -7.22 -9.60 1.01
C THR A 7 -7.17 -8.73 -0.23
N ILE A 8 -6.44 -9.15 -1.24
CA ILE A 8 -6.33 -8.42 -2.51
C ILE A 8 -7.55 -8.72 -3.38
N THR A 9 -8.05 -7.69 -4.04
CA THR A 9 -9.13 -7.78 -5.04
C THR A 9 -8.66 -7.26 -6.40
N GLU A 10 -9.42 -7.51 -7.46
CA GLU A 10 -9.07 -7.12 -8.83
C GLU A 10 -9.59 -5.73 -9.21
N THR A 11 -10.75 -5.33 -8.68
CA THR A 11 -11.39 -4.05 -9.02
C THR A 11 -12.20 -3.49 -7.86
N HIS A 12 -12.11 -2.18 -7.64
CA HIS A 12 -13.13 -1.37 -6.97
C HIS A 12 -12.88 0.11 -7.28
N ASN A 13 -13.85 0.98 -7.04
CA ASN A 13 -13.68 2.42 -7.19
C ASN A 13 -13.14 3.02 -5.89
N SER A 14 -11.94 3.60 -5.96
CA SER A 14 -11.30 4.36 -4.88
C SER A 14 -10.76 5.68 -5.42
N ASN A 15 -11.56 6.74 -5.34
CA ASN A 15 -11.21 8.03 -5.91
C ASN A 15 -11.06 9.14 -4.87
N ILE A 16 -11.47 8.90 -3.62
CA ILE A 16 -11.32 9.86 -2.54
C ILE A 16 -10.06 9.51 -1.74
N ARG A 17 -9.10 10.42 -1.70
CA ARG A 17 -7.91 10.28 -0.85
C ARG A 17 -8.30 10.50 0.61
N ILE A 18 -8.11 9.47 1.43
CA ILE A 18 -8.46 9.47 2.85
C ILE A 18 -7.29 9.92 3.70
N LYS A 19 -6.07 9.47 3.37
CA LYS A 19 -4.86 9.77 4.14
C LYS A 19 -3.64 9.79 3.22
N SER A 20 -2.86 10.87 3.31
CA SER A 20 -1.57 11.00 2.63
C SER A 20 -0.43 10.48 3.50
N LEU A 21 0.59 9.91 2.87
CA LEU A 21 1.88 9.62 3.50
C LEU A 21 2.87 10.77 3.27
N ALA A 22 3.99 10.73 3.99
CA ALA A 22 5.07 11.67 3.78
C ALA A 22 5.64 11.55 2.36
N ILE A 23 5.88 12.69 1.71
CA ILE A 23 6.36 12.75 0.32
C ILE A 23 7.90 12.72 0.35
N ASN A 24 8.46 11.54 0.64
CA ASN A 24 9.88 11.26 0.48
C ASN A 24 10.08 9.80 0.06
N THR A 25 11.17 9.54 -0.66
CA THR A 25 11.45 8.23 -1.26
C THR A 25 11.50 7.11 -0.23
N ASP A 26 12.16 7.33 0.91
CA ASP A 26 12.31 6.33 1.96
C ASP A 26 10.96 5.89 2.54
N ALA A 27 10.06 6.84 2.83
CA ALA A 27 8.73 6.55 3.37
C ALA A 27 7.85 5.79 2.36
N ILE A 28 7.96 6.12 1.07
CA ILE A 28 7.20 5.47 0.00
C ILE A 28 7.73 4.05 -0.25
N CYS A 29 9.04 3.89 -0.23
CA CYS A 29 9.72 2.61 -0.34
C CYS A 29 9.35 1.68 0.83
N GLU A 30 9.40 2.20 2.06
CA GLU A 30 8.96 1.48 3.27
C GLU A 30 7.48 1.09 3.15
N PHE A 31 6.63 2.00 2.67
CA PHE A 31 5.21 1.74 2.46
C PHE A 31 4.99 0.56 1.49
N TYR A 32 5.65 0.56 0.33
CA TYR A 32 5.59 -0.56 -0.62
C TYR A 32 6.02 -1.88 0.04
N VAL A 33 7.19 -1.91 0.68
CA VAL A 33 7.75 -3.13 1.28
C VAL A 33 6.82 -3.70 2.34
N ARG A 34 6.26 -2.85 3.20
CA ARG A 34 5.31 -3.26 4.24
C ARG A 34 4.02 -3.81 3.64
N LEU A 35 3.49 -3.17 2.59
CA LEU A 35 2.29 -3.65 1.89
C LEU A 35 2.52 -5.02 1.27
N TYR A 36 3.64 -5.19 0.56
CA TYR A 36 4.02 -6.49 0.02
C TYR A 36 4.17 -7.55 1.13
N SER A 37 4.82 -7.18 2.23
CA SER A 37 5.06 -8.10 3.36
C SER A 37 3.75 -8.57 4.00
N LEU A 38 2.80 -7.64 4.19
CA LEU A 38 1.50 -7.88 4.77
C LEU A 38 0.58 -8.68 3.83
N LEU A 39 0.48 -8.25 2.57
CA LEU A 39 -0.49 -8.77 1.60
C LEU A 39 0.05 -9.95 0.78
N GLY A 40 1.36 -10.16 0.77
CA GLY A 40 2.02 -11.32 0.18
C GLY A 40 1.95 -11.40 -1.35
N THR A 41 1.64 -10.30 -2.03
CA THR A 41 1.54 -10.24 -3.49
C THR A 41 2.11 -8.94 -4.04
N GLN A 42 2.39 -8.92 -5.34
CA GLN A 42 2.78 -7.70 -6.04
C GLN A 42 1.57 -6.81 -6.31
N PRO A 43 1.75 -5.47 -6.30
CA PRO A 43 0.68 -4.55 -6.64
C PRO A 43 0.40 -4.56 -8.15
N GLN A 44 -0.72 -3.94 -8.51
CA GLN A 44 -0.91 -3.44 -9.87
C GLN A 44 0.08 -2.29 -10.10
N LYS A 45 0.82 -2.34 -11.21
CA LYS A 45 1.74 -1.27 -11.59
C LYS A 45 1.07 -0.34 -12.57
N HIS A 46 1.38 0.95 -12.46
CA HIS A 46 0.97 1.95 -13.43
C HIS A 46 2.10 2.96 -13.63
N TYR A 47 1.95 3.81 -14.65
CA TYR A 47 2.84 4.93 -14.84
C TYR A 47 2.79 5.84 -13.60
N GLU A 48 3.96 6.14 -13.02
CA GLU A 48 4.13 6.90 -11.78
C GLU A 48 3.65 6.21 -10.49
N GLY A 49 3.57 4.88 -10.47
CA GLY A 49 3.51 4.17 -9.19
C GLY A 49 2.88 2.78 -9.22
N PHE A 50 2.14 2.48 -8.16
CA PHE A 50 1.57 1.17 -7.90
C PHE A 50 0.30 1.26 -7.05
N ALA A 51 -0.55 0.25 -7.12
CA ALA A 51 -1.77 0.15 -6.31
C ALA A 51 -1.98 -1.28 -5.76
N PHE A 52 -2.34 -1.34 -4.48
CA PHE A 52 -2.92 -2.51 -3.84
C PHE A 52 -4.41 -2.24 -3.62
N LEU A 53 -5.26 -2.98 -4.33
CA LEU A 53 -6.70 -2.96 -4.12
C LEU A 53 -7.05 -3.99 -3.04
N ILE A 54 -7.62 -3.52 -1.92
CA ILE A 54 -7.74 -4.30 -0.69
C ILE A 54 -9.21 -4.39 -0.29
N TYR A 55 -9.61 -5.59 0.09
CA TYR A 55 -10.89 -5.89 0.71
C TYR A 55 -10.67 -6.27 2.18
N ASP A 56 -11.30 -5.51 3.08
CA ASP A 56 -11.44 -5.83 4.50
C ASP A 56 -12.67 -6.72 4.70
N THR A 57 -12.41 -8.03 4.84
CA THR A 57 -13.41 -9.09 4.97
C THR A 57 -14.23 -8.98 6.26
N GLU A 58 -13.73 -8.33 7.31
CA GLU A 58 -14.46 -8.18 8.58
C GLU A 58 -15.48 -7.03 8.51
N ASN A 59 -15.16 -5.97 7.77
CA ASN A 59 -15.98 -4.77 7.68
C ASN A 59 -16.80 -4.66 6.40
N ASP A 60 -16.64 -5.64 5.50
CA ASP A 60 -17.16 -5.66 4.14
C ASP A 60 -16.86 -4.32 3.43
N PHE A 61 -15.58 -3.99 3.33
CA PHE A 61 -15.12 -2.67 2.91
C PHE A 61 -13.96 -2.76 1.92
N TYR A 62 -14.01 -1.96 0.86
CA TYR A 62 -12.96 -1.91 -0.16
C TYR A 62 -12.22 -0.58 -0.08
N PHE A 63 -10.90 -0.64 -0.25
CA PHE A 63 -10.04 0.54 -0.30
C PHE A 63 -8.78 0.26 -1.11
N GLU A 64 -8.01 1.31 -1.36
CA GLU A 64 -6.75 1.25 -2.08
C GLU A 64 -5.62 1.80 -1.21
N ALA A 65 -4.47 1.13 -1.26
CA ALA A 65 -3.20 1.66 -0.78
C ALA A 65 -2.26 1.79 -1.99
N SER A 66 -1.89 3.02 -2.35
CA SER A 66 -1.20 3.27 -3.61
C SER A 66 -0.22 4.42 -3.56
N LEU A 67 0.70 4.40 -4.54
CA LEU A 67 1.49 5.54 -4.98
C LEU A 67 0.91 6.01 -6.32
N THR A 68 0.56 7.28 -6.40
CA THR A 68 0.15 7.95 -7.64
C THR A 68 1.03 9.17 -7.90
N ALA A 69 0.82 9.85 -9.03
CA ALA A 69 1.42 11.14 -9.36
C ALA A 69 1.33 12.19 -8.23
N PHE A 70 0.30 12.07 -7.37
CA PHE A 70 0.03 12.98 -6.25
C PHE A 70 0.63 12.48 -4.92
N GLY A 71 1.48 11.46 -4.95
CA GLY A 71 2.12 10.85 -3.79
C GLY A 71 1.37 9.64 -3.22
N ALA A 72 1.97 9.00 -2.23
CA ALA A 72 1.46 7.77 -1.63
C ALA A 72 0.38 8.02 -0.56
N GLY A 73 -0.54 7.06 -0.43
CA GLY A 73 -1.60 7.15 0.57
C GLY A 73 -2.66 6.06 0.45
N TYR A 74 -3.77 6.32 1.13
CA TYR A 74 -4.96 5.46 1.15
C TYR A 74 -6.13 6.17 0.49
N PHE A 75 -6.91 5.42 -0.27
CA PHE A 75 -8.07 5.91 -1.01
C PHE A 75 -9.28 5.01 -0.76
N ALA A 76 -10.48 5.59 -0.81
CA ALA A 76 -11.75 4.89 -0.67
C ALA A 76 -12.83 5.57 -1.53
N GLU A 77 -14.03 4.97 -1.56
CA GLU A 77 -15.20 5.56 -2.22
C GLU A 77 -15.83 6.71 -1.43
N GLU A 78 -15.70 6.69 -0.10
CA GLU A 78 -16.30 7.67 0.82
C GLU A 78 -15.35 8.06 1.95
N ASP A 79 -15.32 9.35 2.31
CA ASP A 79 -14.64 9.84 3.51
C ASP A 79 -15.64 10.04 4.66
N ASN A 80 -15.69 9.06 5.56
CA ASN A 80 -16.54 9.06 6.74
C ASN A 80 -15.81 8.40 7.92
N ASP A 81 -16.38 8.49 9.13
CA ASP A 81 -15.76 7.97 10.35
C ASP A 81 -15.42 6.46 10.27
N LYS A 82 -16.24 5.66 9.59
CA LYS A 82 -15.98 4.23 9.39
C LYS A 82 -14.74 4.05 8.51
N THR A 83 -14.67 4.73 7.37
CA THR A 83 -13.51 4.68 6.46
C THR A 83 -12.23 5.08 7.20
N GLN A 84 -12.24 6.22 7.88
CA GLN A 84 -11.09 6.73 8.61
C GLN A 84 -10.61 5.75 9.69
N LYS A 85 -11.55 5.13 10.42
CA LYS A 85 -11.23 4.10 11.40
C LYS A 85 -10.55 2.89 10.76
N ILE A 86 -11.11 2.34 9.68
CA ILE A 86 -10.55 1.16 9.00
C ILE A 86 -9.15 1.48 8.45
N MET A 87 -8.94 2.66 7.84
CA MET A 87 -7.63 3.05 7.31
C MET A 87 -6.59 3.22 8.42
N ASN A 88 -6.97 3.76 9.57
CA ASN A 88 -6.06 3.88 10.71
C ASN A 88 -5.71 2.51 11.29
N GLU A 89 -6.69 1.61 11.46
CA GLU A 89 -6.42 0.23 11.90
C GLU A 89 -5.49 -0.50 10.93
N PHE A 90 -5.74 -0.39 9.62
CA PHE A 90 -4.88 -0.99 8.61
C PHE A 90 -3.46 -0.41 8.68
N ASN A 91 -3.32 0.91 8.81
CA ASN A 91 -2.04 1.58 8.93
C ASN A 91 -1.28 1.14 10.20
N ASP A 92 -1.95 0.99 11.33
CA ASP A 92 -1.33 0.55 12.57
C ASP A 92 -0.81 -0.90 12.44
N ILE A 93 -1.54 -1.75 11.73
CA ILE A 93 -1.09 -3.12 11.40
C ILE A 93 0.12 -3.07 10.45
N LEU A 94 0.06 -2.24 9.42
CA LEU A 94 1.12 -2.09 8.42
C LEU A 94 2.44 -1.63 9.06
N TYR A 95 2.38 -0.73 10.05
CA TYR A 95 3.53 -0.19 10.75
C TYR A 95 3.80 -0.86 12.11
N SER A 96 3.12 -1.97 12.42
CA SER A 96 3.37 -2.75 13.63
C SER A 96 4.79 -3.31 13.64
N ASN A 97 5.42 -3.31 14.82
CA ASN A 97 6.71 -3.97 15.05
C ASN A 97 6.64 -5.50 14.92
N GLU A 98 5.43 -6.07 14.91
CA GLU A 98 5.21 -7.51 14.71
C GLU A 98 5.21 -7.89 13.23
N LEU A 99 5.06 -6.93 12.31
CA LEU A 99 5.08 -7.19 10.88
C LEU A 99 6.51 -7.58 10.46
N LYS A 100 6.68 -8.85 10.09
CA LYS A 100 7.93 -9.34 9.51
C LYS A 100 8.02 -8.92 8.06
N LEU A 101 9.02 -8.09 7.75
CA LEU A 101 9.30 -7.68 6.38
C LEU A 101 9.80 -8.88 5.56
N LYS A 102 9.33 -8.96 4.31
CA LYS A 102 9.68 -10.01 3.35
C LYS A 102 10.49 -9.40 2.22
N GLU A 103 11.37 -10.19 1.64
CA GLU A 103 12.12 -9.73 0.48
C GLU A 103 11.20 -9.47 -0.71
N CYS A 104 11.39 -8.33 -1.36
CA CYS A 104 10.60 -7.90 -2.49
C CYS A 104 11.33 -6.85 -3.32
N SER A 105 10.84 -6.64 -4.53
CA SER A 105 11.31 -5.57 -5.41
C SER A 105 10.17 -5.15 -6.34
N LEU A 106 10.07 -3.85 -6.56
CA LEU A 106 9.15 -3.22 -7.50
C LEU A 106 9.89 -2.12 -8.25
N THR A 107 10.00 -2.28 -9.56
CA THR A 107 10.37 -1.21 -10.49
C THR A 107 9.13 -0.68 -11.18
N TYR A 108 9.00 0.65 -11.28
CA TYR A 108 7.94 1.35 -12.01
C TYR A 108 8.52 2.55 -12.78
N GLU A 109 7.87 2.89 -13.89
CA GLU A 109 8.27 3.98 -14.79
C GLU A 109 7.60 5.31 -14.40
N HIS A 110 8.26 6.43 -14.70
CA HIS A 110 7.75 7.80 -14.54
C HIS A 110 8.48 8.77 -15.48
N ASP A 111 8.09 10.05 -15.48
CA ASP A 111 8.63 11.08 -16.40
C ASP A 111 10.17 11.29 -16.30
N PHE A 112 10.79 10.82 -15.23
CA PHE A 112 12.23 10.97 -14.96
C PHE A 112 13.03 9.67 -15.12
N GLY A 113 12.41 8.60 -15.63
CA GLY A 113 13.03 7.30 -15.81
C GLY A 113 12.29 6.18 -15.07
N GLU A 114 13.04 5.40 -14.30
CA GLU A 114 12.50 4.30 -13.50
C GLU A 114 12.93 4.47 -12.05
N SER A 115 12.04 4.11 -11.13
CA SER A 115 12.36 3.96 -9.71
C SER A 115 12.23 2.51 -9.30
N THR A 116 13.06 2.08 -8.36
CA THR A 116 13.04 0.73 -7.77
C THR A 116 12.95 0.79 -6.26
N PHE A 117 11.91 0.20 -5.70
CA PHE A 117 11.75 -0.03 -4.27
C PHE A 117 11.96 -1.50 -3.96
N ALA A 118 12.84 -1.81 -3.02
CA ALA A 118 13.15 -3.17 -2.64
C ALA A 118 13.48 -3.31 -1.15
N TYR A 119 13.33 -4.54 -0.67
CA TYR A 119 13.83 -4.99 0.62
C TYR A 119 14.58 -6.29 0.40
N LYS A 120 15.85 -6.33 0.79
CA LYS A 120 16.73 -7.48 0.56
C LYS A 120 17.80 -7.54 1.63
N ASP A 121 18.15 -8.75 2.08
CA ASP A 121 19.22 -8.96 3.07
C ASP A 121 19.02 -8.14 4.38
N GLY A 122 17.78 -7.78 4.69
CA GLY A 122 17.42 -7.00 5.88
C GLY A 122 17.40 -5.47 5.69
N GLU A 123 17.69 -4.98 4.48
CA GLU A 123 17.87 -3.55 4.19
C GLU A 123 16.90 -3.05 3.11
N PHE A 124 16.51 -1.77 3.21
CA PHE A 124 15.73 -1.07 2.18
C PHE A 124 16.65 -0.57 1.07
N SER A 125 16.20 -0.67 -0.18
CA SER A 125 16.85 -0.10 -1.36
C SER A 125 15.83 0.69 -2.15
N CYS A 126 16.04 2.01 -2.26
CA CYS A 126 15.05 2.95 -2.77
C CYS A 126 15.74 3.86 -3.80
N GLU A 127 15.80 3.40 -5.04
CA GLU A 127 16.53 4.02 -6.16
C GLU A 127 15.60 4.74 -7.13
#